data_AF-A0A2D5XD49-F1
#
_entry.id   AF-A0A2D5XD49-F1
#
_cell.length_a   1.000
_cell.length_b   1.000
_cell.length_c   1.000
_cell.angle_alpha   90.00
_cell.angle_beta   90.00
_cell.angle_gamma   90.00
#
_symmetry.space_group_name_H-M   'P 1'
#
loop_
_entity.id
_entity.type
_entity.pdbx_description
1 polymer ?
#
loop_
_entity_poly.entity_id
_entity_poly.type
_entity_poly.pdbx_seq_one_letter_code
_entity_poly.pdbx_strand_id
1 'polypeptide(L)'
;MKKSVILLLGIILLIYGCGQIAVTDSDKTAAEFPDDNEEFVPEIHGEEQQYQESETPKGLRAEIVRRTNSEIPTEQERETLPDCENKFFTTTPVDLSDVKEITPLGNIGPPGHTFPTDHTYLHLGEYETNYAYSLFAPADVYITQVSWGKGDTQDPIDYTIYFALCKDVIGYYNHVKATSEELNKITDKVECEDYSVQKENSCTKILLEKVEEGTLLGEVGLKQGNFDFGLIDLRKELDFANPIRHPTRTRFIHCAYDYYREDLQKQFFDLIKREDGQQCGITMQDVPGTLKGNWFHETAEEEYVVDWDVYLAFVNENDFPDVQVVSVAGIFTDFGKYKFIPKDSGFVDREFSQVTADGNIYCYQAADVGKVNEPIPTGKILVQMTSDTQLKIEHQSGSCNGSKNFDNPAIYNR
;
A
#
# COMPACT_ATOMS: atom_id res chain seq x y z
N MET A 1 -34.53 -51.56 -28.15
CA MET A 1 -33.92 -52.24 -26.99
C MET A 1 -32.41 -52.27 -27.14
N LYS A 2 -31.68 -51.39 -26.43
CA LYS A 2 -30.28 -51.59 -26.04
C LYS A 2 -30.02 -50.75 -24.80
N LYS A 3 -29.38 -51.39 -23.82
CA LYS A 3 -29.29 -51.03 -22.40
C LYS A 3 -28.20 -49.98 -22.15
N SER A 4 -28.43 -49.22 -21.10
CA SER A 4 -27.54 -48.27 -20.42
C SER A 4 -26.18 -48.87 -20.04
N VAL A 5 -25.14 -48.03 -20.07
CA VAL A 5 -23.90 -48.22 -19.31
C VAL A 5 -23.58 -46.88 -18.65
N ILE A 6 -23.65 -46.88 -17.32
CA ILE A 6 -23.16 -45.83 -16.41
C ILE A 6 -21.74 -46.24 -16.02
N LEU A 7 -20.77 -45.34 -16.18
CA LEU A 7 -19.41 -45.54 -15.69
C LEU A 7 -19.21 -44.64 -14.46
N LEU A 8 -19.16 -45.26 -13.28
CA LEU A 8 -18.64 -44.67 -12.05
C LEU A 8 -17.12 -44.89 -12.03
N LEU A 9 -16.35 -43.83 -11.74
CA LEU A 9 -14.97 -43.95 -11.26
C LEU A 9 -14.85 -43.15 -9.97
N GLY A 10 -14.68 -43.90 -8.87
CA GLY A 10 -14.51 -43.38 -7.53
C GLY A 10 -13.07 -42.93 -7.27
N ILE A 11 -12.94 -41.81 -6.56
CA ILE A 11 -11.69 -41.27 -6.04
C ILE A 11 -11.49 -41.86 -4.64
N ILE A 12 -10.32 -42.49 -4.46
CA ILE A 12 -9.84 -43.04 -3.19
C ILE A 12 -9.24 -41.89 -2.37
N LEU A 13 -9.85 -41.59 -1.21
CA LEU A 13 -9.24 -40.77 -0.16
C LEU A 13 -8.35 -41.66 0.72
N LEU A 14 -7.08 -41.29 0.86
CA LEU A 14 -6.18 -41.83 1.87
C LEU A 14 -6.34 -41.06 3.19
N ILE A 15 -6.88 -41.75 4.18
CA ILE A 15 -6.93 -41.33 5.59
C ILE A 15 -5.64 -41.82 6.24
N TYR A 16 -4.80 -40.92 6.76
CA TYR A 16 -3.73 -41.29 7.69
C TYR A 16 -4.11 -40.83 9.10
N GLY A 17 -4.26 -41.82 9.99
CA GLY A 17 -4.73 -41.66 11.35
C GLY A 17 -3.61 -41.33 12.36
N CYS A 18 -4.08 -40.79 13.48
CA CYS A 18 -3.35 -40.52 14.71
C CYS A 18 -2.57 -41.73 15.25
N GLY A 19 -1.41 -41.45 15.84
CA GLY A 19 -0.74 -42.30 16.83
C GLY A 19 -0.22 -41.45 17.98
N GLN A 20 -0.78 -41.64 19.17
CA GLN A 20 -0.36 -41.06 20.44
C GLN A 20 1.04 -41.54 20.83
N ILE A 21 1.86 -40.67 21.42
CA ILE A 21 2.97 -41.07 22.29
C ILE A 21 2.88 -40.27 23.60
N ALA A 22 3.08 -41.02 24.68
CA ALA A 22 2.81 -40.69 26.06
C ALA A 22 3.83 -39.74 26.70
N VAL A 23 3.33 -39.09 27.74
CA VAL A 23 4.02 -38.28 28.75
C VAL A 23 5.04 -39.12 29.52
N THR A 24 6.26 -38.58 29.69
CA THR A 24 7.07 -38.84 30.89
C THR A 24 7.67 -37.55 31.42
N ASP A 25 7.49 -37.42 32.72
CA ASP A 25 7.85 -36.35 33.65
C ASP A 25 9.37 -36.33 33.94
N SER A 26 9.96 -35.14 34.06
CA SER A 26 11.26 -34.95 34.73
C SER A 26 11.44 -33.51 35.24
N ASP A 27 11.01 -33.33 36.48
CA ASP A 27 11.58 -32.54 37.58
C ASP A 27 12.84 -31.66 37.34
N LYS A 28 12.74 -30.40 37.83
CA LYS A 28 13.75 -29.52 38.51
C LYS A 28 14.99 -29.09 37.69
N THR A 29 15.36 -27.81 37.64
CA THR A 29 15.60 -26.88 38.76
C THR A 29 15.47 -25.41 38.33
N ALA A 30 14.83 -24.62 39.18
CA ALA A 30 14.92 -23.17 39.19
C ALA A 30 16.34 -22.73 39.60
N ALA A 31 16.89 -21.76 38.87
CA ALA A 31 18.05 -21.00 39.29
C ALA A 31 17.57 -19.58 39.58
N GLU A 32 17.58 -19.22 40.87
CA GLU A 32 17.54 -17.86 41.38
C GLU A 32 18.77 -17.09 40.88
N PHE A 33 18.58 -15.85 40.45
CA PHE A 33 19.66 -14.86 40.37
C PHE A 33 19.31 -13.66 41.25
N PRO A 34 20.30 -13.08 41.95
CA PRO A 34 20.07 -12.21 43.08
C PRO A 34 19.70 -10.78 42.67
N ASP A 35 18.85 -10.20 43.51
CA ASP A 35 18.62 -8.77 43.72
C ASP A 35 19.90 -8.15 44.29
N ASP A 36 20.51 -7.22 43.56
CA ASP A 36 21.47 -6.26 44.11
C ASP A 36 21.24 -4.90 43.43
N ASN A 37 20.51 -4.06 44.16
CA ASN A 37 20.44 -2.61 43.96
C ASN A 37 21.76 -1.98 44.40
N GLU A 38 22.49 -1.35 43.48
CA GLU A 38 23.29 -0.16 43.79
C GLU A 38 23.17 0.86 42.66
N GLU A 39 22.58 2.01 43.01
CA GLU A 39 22.56 3.24 42.22
C GLU A 39 23.97 3.70 41.88
N PHE A 40 24.23 3.91 40.58
CA PHE A 40 25.33 4.78 40.14
C PHE A 40 24.78 5.83 39.20
N VAL A 41 24.55 7.04 39.74
CA VAL A 41 24.23 8.25 39.00
C VAL A 41 25.54 8.96 38.70
N PRO A 42 25.98 9.09 37.44
CA PRO A 42 27.04 10.04 37.11
C PRO A 42 26.40 11.43 36.93
N GLU A 43 26.75 12.36 37.82
CA GLU A 43 26.54 13.79 37.61
C GLU A 43 27.26 14.23 36.32
N ILE A 44 26.49 14.50 35.27
CA ILE A 44 26.99 15.23 34.11
C ILE A 44 26.81 16.72 34.42
N HIS A 45 27.89 17.35 34.87
CA HIS A 45 28.01 18.80 34.89
C HIS A 45 27.97 19.31 33.45
N GLY A 46 26.93 20.09 33.13
CA GLY A 46 26.84 20.85 31.90
C GLY A 46 27.84 22.00 31.90
N GLU A 47 28.77 21.98 30.96
CA GLU A 47 29.43 23.17 30.44
C GLU A 47 28.95 23.39 29.01
N GLU A 48 28.17 24.46 28.81
CA GLU A 48 27.86 25.00 27.49
C GLU A 48 29.16 25.40 26.79
N GLN A 49 29.62 24.59 25.84
CA GLN A 49 30.60 25.06 24.87
C GLN A 49 29.86 25.81 23.76
N GLN A 50 29.91 27.15 23.84
CA GLN A 50 29.62 28.05 22.72
C GLN A 50 30.45 27.63 21.50
N TYR A 51 29.81 27.04 20.51
CA TYR A 51 30.37 26.93 19.17
C TYR A 51 30.50 28.33 18.58
N GLN A 52 31.74 28.83 18.47
CA GLN A 52 32.03 30.01 17.67
C GLN A 52 31.87 29.67 16.19
N GLU A 53 30.86 30.28 15.58
CA GLU A 53 30.62 30.29 14.14
C GLU A 53 31.79 30.98 13.44
N SER A 54 32.67 30.20 12.80
CA SER A 54 33.74 30.76 11.98
C SER A 54 33.16 31.26 10.66
N GLU A 55 33.14 32.57 10.46
CA GLU A 55 32.65 33.24 9.25
C GLU A 55 33.39 32.72 8.01
N THR A 56 32.69 31.93 7.18
CA THR A 56 33.15 31.58 5.84
C THR A 56 32.72 32.69 4.87
N PRO A 57 33.57 33.10 3.89
CA PRO A 57 33.25 34.23 3.01
C PRO A 57 31.97 33.99 2.20
N LYS A 58 31.06 34.97 2.25
CA LYS A 58 29.86 35.06 1.41
C LYS A 58 30.24 34.97 -0.08
N GLY A 59 30.00 33.81 -0.68
CA GLY A 59 30.14 33.60 -2.13
C GLY A 59 29.63 32.22 -2.53
N LEU A 60 28.40 32.18 -3.07
CA LEU A 60 27.76 31.06 -3.77
C LEU A 60 28.03 29.65 -3.19
N ARG A 61 27.32 29.31 -2.12
CA ARG A 61 26.81 27.95 -1.98
C ARG A 61 25.31 28.07 -2.13
N ALA A 62 24.77 27.60 -3.26
CA ALA A 62 23.35 27.29 -3.32
C ALA A 62 23.10 26.35 -2.12
N GLU A 63 22.20 26.73 -1.22
CA GLU A 63 21.67 25.78 -0.26
C GLU A 63 21.19 24.59 -1.07
N ILE A 64 21.81 23.43 -0.86
CA ILE A 64 21.26 22.18 -1.35
C ILE A 64 19.99 22.02 -0.53
N VAL A 65 18.86 22.46 -1.09
CA VAL A 65 17.55 22.19 -0.52
C VAL A 65 17.38 20.68 -0.58
N ARG A 66 17.69 20.00 0.53
CA ARG A 66 17.47 18.56 0.65
C ARG A 66 15.97 18.32 0.48
N ARG A 67 15.60 17.35 -0.36
CA ARG A 67 14.21 16.92 -0.50
C ARG A 67 13.70 16.47 0.88
N THR A 68 12.64 17.10 1.35
CA THR A 68 11.92 16.67 2.57
C THR A 68 11.08 15.43 2.31
N ASN A 69 10.62 15.25 1.07
CA ASN A 69 10.09 14.01 0.52
C ASN A 69 10.89 13.70 -0.76
N SER A 70 11.63 12.59 -0.78
CA SER A 70 12.53 12.26 -1.88
C SER A 70 11.79 11.86 -3.17
N GLU A 71 10.56 11.37 -3.06
CA GLU A 71 9.72 10.86 -4.15
C GLU A 71 9.28 11.97 -5.13
N ILE A 72 9.15 13.20 -4.63
CA ILE A 72 8.73 14.37 -5.40
C ILE A 72 9.89 15.35 -5.50
N PRO A 73 10.35 15.73 -6.71
CA PRO A 73 11.36 16.77 -6.86
C PRO A 73 10.94 18.08 -6.21
N THR A 74 11.92 18.80 -5.64
CA THR A 74 11.71 20.13 -5.07
C THR A 74 11.13 21.08 -6.12
N GLU A 75 10.47 22.15 -5.68
CA GLU A 75 9.96 23.19 -6.59
C GLU A 75 11.05 23.71 -7.54
N GLN A 76 12.27 23.96 -7.02
CA GLN A 76 13.40 24.40 -7.83
C GLN A 76 13.82 23.38 -8.89
N GLU A 77 13.85 22.08 -8.56
CA GLU A 77 14.14 21.03 -9.54
C GLU A 77 13.04 20.95 -10.60
N ARG A 78 11.76 21.04 -10.19
CA ARG A 78 10.62 20.99 -11.11
C ARG A 78 10.63 22.15 -12.11
N GLU A 79 11.09 23.34 -11.73
CA GLU A 79 11.24 24.47 -12.66
C GLU A 79 12.30 24.22 -13.76
N THR A 80 13.16 23.20 -13.61
CA THR A 80 14.10 22.79 -14.66
C THR A 80 13.56 21.69 -15.59
N LEU A 81 12.42 21.09 -15.23
CA LEU A 81 11.75 20.05 -16.01
C LEU A 81 10.83 20.66 -17.08
N PRO A 82 10.51 19.92 -18.16
CA PRO A 82 9.62 20.43 -19.19
C PRO A 82 8.20 20.65 -18.66
N ASP A 83 7.49 21.60 -19.28
CA ASP A 83 6.06 21.79 -19.05
C ASP A 83 5.25 20.54 -19.44
N CYS A 84 4.11 20.37 -18.76
CA CYS A 84 3.25 19.20 -18.90
C CYS A 84 2.32 19.23 -20.11
N GLU A 85 2.30 20.33 -20.87
CA GLU A 85 1.43 20.43 -22.04
C GLU A 85 1.85 19.43 -23.12
N ASN A 86 0.88 18.64 -23.61
CA ASN A 86 1.08 17.62 -24.65
C ASN A 86 2.13 16.53 -24.31
N LYS A 87 2.35 16.25 -23.03
CA LYS A 87 3.21 15.14 -22.56
C LYS A 87 2.38 13.90 -22.29
N PHE A 88 2.83 12.77 -22.86
CA PHE A 88 2.17 11.47 -22.75
C PHE A 88 3.22 10.38 -22.65
N PHE A 89 2.84 9.26 -22.04
CA PHE A 89 3.51 7.99 -22.22
C PHE A 89 3.15 7.39 -23.58
N THR A 90 4.15 6.86 -24.26
CA THR A 90 4.05 6.36 -25.65
C THR A 90 4.69 4.98 -25.83
N THR A 91 5.38 4.48 -24.82
CA THR A 91 5.94 3.13 -24.76
C THR A 91 5.40 2.42 -23.52
N THR A 92 5.00 1.16 -23.66
CA THR A 92 4.55 0.34 -22.52
C THR A 92 5.75 -0.04 -21.65
N PRO A 93 5.60 -0.12 -20.32
CA PRO A 93 6.73 -0.40 -19.42
C PRO A 93 7.32 -1.80 -19.64
N VAL A 94 6.51 -2.70 -20.18
CA VAL A 94 6.79 -4.12 -20.45
C VAL A 94 6.05 -4.52 -21.73
N ASP A 95 6.36 -5.69 -22.29
CA ASP A 95 5.54 -6.27 -23.35
C ASP A 95 4.16 -6.66 -22.78
N LEU A 96 3.09 -6.01 -23.26
CA LEU A 96 1.74 -6.28 -22.74
C LEU A 96 1.22 -7.68 -23.06
N SER A 97 1.84 -8.41 -24.00
CA SER A 97 1.50 -9.82 -24.24
C SER A 97 1.95 -10.74 -23.11
N ASP A 98 2.89 -10.28 -22.26
CA ASP A 98 3.29 -10.97 -21.04
C ASP A 98 2.38 -10.61 -19.84
N VAL A 99 1.58 -9.53 -19.92
CA VAL A 99 0.69 -9.12 -18.81
C VAL A 99 -0.60 -9.94 -18.85
N LYS A 100 -0.87 -10.70 -17.79
CA LYS A 100 -2.08 -11.54 -17.65
C LYS A 100 -3.30 -10.74 -17.24
N GLU A 101 -3.11 -9.82 -16.30
CA GLU A 101 -4.13 -8.92 -15.80
C GLU A 101 -3.48 -7.76 -15.03
N ILE A 102 -4.26 -6.71 -14.80
CA ILE A 102 -3.88 -5.58 -13.99
C ILE A 102 -4.87 -5.46 -12.83
N THR A 103 -4.35 -5.50 -11.59
CA THR A 103 -5.16 -5.13 -10.42
C THR A 103 -5.25 -3.60 -10.38
N PRO A 104 -6.47 -3.03 -10.33
CA PRO A 104 -6.67 -1.58 -10.37
C PRO A 104 -6.19 -0.90 -9.08
N LEU A 105 -6.20 0.44 -9.09
CA LEU A 105 -6.02 1.25 -7.89
C LEU A 105 -7.04 0.88 -6.83
N GLY A 106 -6.63 1.08 -5.58
CA GLY A 106 -7.48 0.87 -4.43
C GLY A 106 -7.59 -0.58 -3.98
N ASN A 107 -6.66 -1.44 -4.41
CA ASN A 107 -6.56 -2.81 -3.91
C ASN A 107 -6.39 -2.84 -2.38
N ILE A 108 -6.94 -3.89 -1.76
CA ILE A 108 -6.95 -4.04 -0.30
C ILE A 108 -6.36 -5.41 0.07
N GLY A 109 -5.30 -5.35 0.88
CA GLY A 109 -4.53 -6.51 1.34
C GLY A 109 -3.96 -6.27 2.74
N PRO A 110 -4.80 -6.23 3.79
CA PRO A 110 -4.32 -6.07 5.15
C PRO A 110 -3.34 -7.21 5.52
N PRO A 111 -2.35 -6.92 6.38
CA PRO A 111 -2.34 -5.70 7.19
C PRO A 111 -1.59 -4.52 6.54
N GLY A 112 -0.65 -4.76 5.61
CA GLY A 112 0.15 -3.71 4.96
C GLY A 112 -0.60 -2.83 3.96
N HIS A 113 -1.65 -3.35 3.31
CA HIS A 113 -2.55 -2.59 2.43
C HIS A 113 -3.97 -2.53 3.02
N THR A 114 -4.05 -2.06 4.27
CA THR A 114 -5.34 -1.84 4.93
C THR A 114 -6.11 -0.70 4.27
N PHE A 115 -5.44 0.39 3.92
CA PHE A 115 -5.98 1.42 3.04
C PHE A 115 -5.92 0.99 1.57
N PRO A 116 -6.84 1.49 0.72
CA PRO A 116 -6.78 1.23 -0.72
C PRO A 116 -5.43 1.65 -1.31
N THR A 117 -4.80 0.79 -2.11
CA THR A 117 -3.46 1.05 -2.68
C THR A 117 -3.42 2.28 -3.58
N ASP A 118 -2.25 2.91 -3.64
CA ASP A 118 -1.94 4.04 -4.50
C ASP A 118 -1.21 3.67 -5.80
N HIS A 119 -1.15 2.38 -6.11
CA HIS A 119 -0.60 1.86 -7.35
C HIS A 119 -1.43 0.71 -7.88
N THR A 120 -1.23 0.45 -9.17
CA THR A 120 -1.74 -0.74 -9.85
C THR A 120 -0.68 -1.84 -9.86
N TYR A 121 -1.12 -3.09 -9.96
CA TYR A 121 -0.22 -4.24 -10.06
C TYR A 121 -0.33 -4.83 -11.47
N LEU A 122 0.77 -4.86 -12.21
CA LEU A 122 0.83 -5.54 -13.50
C LEU A 122 1.35 -6.97 -13.29
N HIS A 123 0.49 -7.95 -13.51
CA HIS A 123 0.83 -9.36 -13.30
C HIS A 123 1.40 -9.99 -14.56
N LEU A 124 2.70 -10.29 -14.57
CA LEU A 124 3.45 -10.75 -15.74
C LEU A 124 3.58 -12.28 -15.81
N GLY A 125 3.65 -12.92 -14.64
CA GLY A 125 4.07 -14.31 -14.51
C GLY A 125 3.16 -15.13 -13.60
N GLU A 126 3.64 -16.31 -13.20
CA GLU A 126 3.11 -16.95 -11.99
C GLU A 126 3.97 -16.51 -10.80
N TYR A 127 3.36 -16.48 -9.62
CA TYR A 127 4.05 -16.25 -8.36
C TYR A 127 5.04 -17.39 -8.07
N GLU A 128 6.14 -17.10 -7.38
CA GLU A 128 7.26 -18.00 -7.10
C GLU A 128 7.95 -18.57 -8.36
N THR A 129 8.02 -17.80 -9.45
CA THR A 129 8.84 -18.15 -10.63
C THR A 129 10.17 -17.40 -10.64
N ASN A 130 11.04 -17.74 -11.60
CA ASN A 130 12.29 -17.00 -11.85
C ASN A 130 12.24 -16.27 -13.21
N TYR A 131 11.06 -15.97 -13.73
CA TYR A 131 10.91 -15.27 -15.00
C TYR A 131 11.10 -13.77 -14.79
N ALA A 132 12.06 -13.21 -15.50
CA ALA A 132 12.34 -11.78 -15.53
C ALA A 132 11.85 -11.20 -16.86
N TYR A 133 11.29 -9.99 -16.80
CA TYR A 133 10.79 -9.27 -17.97
C TYR A 133 11.45 -7.90 -18.03
N SER A 134 11.84 -7.48 -19.23
CA SER A 134 12.48 -6.19 -19.44
C SER A 134 11.53 -5.03 -19.11
N LEU A 135 12.03 -4.07 -18.34
CA LEU A 135 11.34 -2.85 -17.95
C LEU A 135 11.90 -1.67 -18.73
N PHE A 136 11.04 -0.86 -19.36
CA PHE A 136 11.42 0.24 -20.25
C PHE A 136 10.91 1.60 -19.75
N ALA A 137 11.61 2.66 -20.15
CA ALA A 137 11.16 4.03 -19.96
C ALA A 137 9.91 4.31 -20.85
N PRO A 138 8.80 4.79 -20.28
CA PRO A 138 7.53 4.88 -21.00
C PRO A 138 7.41 6.11 -21.94
N ALA A 139 8.37 7.03 -21.84
CA ALA A 139 8.53 8.23 -22.66
C ALA A 139 9.95 8.78 -22.46
N ASP A 140 10.26 9.89 -23.11
CA ASP A 140 11.34 10.78 -22.67
C ASP A 140 11.02 11.28 -21.25
N VAL A 141 11.79 10.82 -20.26
CA VAL A 141 11.56 11.11 -18.84
C VAL A 141 12.85 11.55 -18.16
N TYR A 142 12.73 12.11 -16.96
CA TYR A 142 13.87 12.41 -16.10
C TYR A 142 13.84 11.48 -14.90
N ILE A 143 14.88 10.66 -14.70
CA ILE A 143 15.00 9.84 -13.49
C ILE A 143 15.25 10.77 -12.31
N THR A 144 14.33 10.77 -11.34
CA THR A 144 14.32 11.70 -10.21
C THR A 144 14.84 11.06 -8.93
N GLN A 145 14.68 9.74 -8.80
CA GLN A 145 15.17 8.94 -7.69
C GLN A 145 15.29 7.47 -8.11
N VAL A 146 16.32 6.80 -7.62
CA VAL A 146 16.39 5.34 -7.58
C VAL A 146 16.69 4.93 -6.14
N SER A 147 15.88 4.06 -5.57
CA SER A 147 16.09 3.51 -4.23
C SER A 147 16.02 2.00 -4.25
N TRP A 148 16.71 1.35 -3.30
CA TRP A 148 16.62 -0.09 -3.13
C TRP A 148 16.87 -0.54 -1.70
N GLY A 149 16.40 -1.75 -1.40
CA GLY A 149 16.72 -2.49 -0.19
C GLY A 149 17.00 -3.96 -0.53
N LYS A 150 17.83 -4.63 0.27
CA LYS A 150 18.07 -6.09 0.15
C LYS A 150 17.39 -6.85 1.28
N GLY A 151 16.74 -7.94 0.91
CA GLY A 151 16.04 -8.82 1.87
C GLY A 151 14.72 -8.25 2.41
N ASP A 152 14.23 -7.14 1.84
CA ASP A 152 12.93 -6.56 2.20
C ASP A 152 11.75 -7.34 1.60
N THR A 153 12.00 -8.11 0.53
CA THR A 153 11.00 -8.96 -0.13
C THR A 153 11.54 -10.37 -0.30
N GLN A 154 10.72 -11.26 -0.87
CA GLN A 154 11.10 -12.63 -1.27
C GLN A 154 12.23 -12.68 -2.31
N ASP A 155 12.44 -11.59 -3.04
CA ASP A 155 13.54 -11.41 -3.97
C ASP A 155 14.75 -10.77 -3.26
N PRO A 156 15.99 -11.07 -3.69
CA PRO A 156 17.19 -10.62 -2.95
C PRO A 156 17.35 -9.10 -2.86
N ILE A 157 16.79 -8.38 -3.82
CA ILE A 157 16.86 -6.93 -3.92
C ILE A 157 15.57 -6.41 -4.55
N ASP A 158 15.12 -5.25 -4.09
CA ASP A 158 13.92 -4.61 -4.57
C ASP A 158 14.20 -3.12 -4.78
N TYR A 159 13.95 -2.64 -5.99
CA TYR A 159 14.20 -1.28 -6.42
C TYR A 159 12.89 -0.54 -6.66
N THR A 160 12.91 0.76 -6.34
CA THR A 160 11.93 1.74 -6.78
C THR A 160 12.61 2.76 -7.68
N ILE A 161 12.02 3.04 -8.83
CA ILE A 161 12.49 4.04 -9.80
C ILE A 161 11.40 5.09 -9.94
N TYR A 162 11.68 6.32 -9.51
CA TYR A 162 10.84 7.48 -9.78
C TYR A 162 11.35 8.24 -11.00
N PHE A 163 10.42 8.74 -11.81
CA PHE A 163 10.74 9.51 -13.00
C PHE A 163 9.70 10.60 -13.25
N ALA A 164 10.14 11.76 -13.73
CA ALA A 164 9.25 12.84 -14.13
C ALA A 164 8.99 12.80 -15.64
N LEU A 165 7.72 12.77 -16.03
CA LEU A 165 7.28 13.00 -17.41
C LEU A 165 7.35 14.51 -17.75
N CYS A 166 7.03 15.34 -16.76
CA CYS A 166 7.08 16.79 -16.79
C CYS A 166 7.15 17.33 -15.37
N LYS A 167 7.19 18.66 -15.21
CA LYS A 167 7.37 19.30 -13.90
C LYS A 167 6.36 18.88 -12.82
N ASP A 168 5.12 18.55 -13.19
CA ASP A 168 4.06 18.21 -12.23
C ASP A 168 3.60 16.74 -12.25
N VAL A 169 4.12 15.92 -13.17
CA VAL A 169 3.68 14.53 -13.36
C VAL A 169 4.87 13.59 -13.17
N ILE A 170 4.81 12.79 -12.10
CA ILE A 170 5.86 11.87 -11.66
C ILE A 170 5.29 10.46 -11.68
N GLY A 171 5.89 9.58 -12.48
CA GLY A 171 5.61 8.14 -12.44
C GLY A 171 6.61 7.41 -11.57
N TYR A 172 6.24 6.20 -11.15
CA TYR A 172 7.19 5.29 -10.52
C TYR A 172 6.93 3.83 -10.86
N TYR A 173 8.01 3.08 -10.90
CA TYR A 173 8.00 1.63 -10.88
C TYR A 173 8.52 1.14 -9.54
N ASN A 174 7.77 0.29 -8.87
CA ASN A 174 8.20 -0.38 -7.65
C ASN A 174 8.29 -1.89 -7.90
N HIS A 175 9.02 -2.62 -7.05
CA HIS A 175 9.29 -4.04 -7.27
C HIS A 175 10.08 -4.33 -8.56
N VAL A 176 10.99 -3.41 -8.90
CA VAL A 176 12.01 -3.64 -9.93
C VAL A 176 13.10 -4.51 -9.31
N LYS A 177 13.51 -5.58 -10.00
CA LYS A 177 14.34 -6.65 -9.42
C LYS A 177 15.79 -6.61 -9.86
N ALA A 178 16.07 -5.92 -10.96
CA ALA A 178 17.42 -5.62 -11.42
C ALA A 178 17.44 -4.30 -12.20
N THR A 179 18.59 -3.63 -12.23
CA THR A 179 18.81 -2.39 -12.99
C THR A 179 19.67 -2.65 -14.23
N SER A 180 19.41 -1.92 -15.31
CA SER A 180 20.18 -2.01 -16.56
C SER A 180 21.55 -1.34 -16.45
N GLU A 181 22.46 -1.61 -17.40
CA GLU A 181 23.75 -0.92 -17.49
C GLU A 181 23.56 0.60 -17.68
N GLU A 182 22.58 1.01 -18.48
CA GLU A 182 22.22 2.39 -18.72
C GLU A 182 21.80 3.10 -17.43
N LEU A 183 20.92 2.47 -16.63
CA LEU A 183 20.49 3.03 -15.36
C LEU A 183 21.64 3.07 -14.35
N ASN A 184 22.48 2.02 -14.31
CA ASN A 184 23.67 1.99 -13.44
C ASN A 184 24.63 3.14 -13.75
N LYS A 185 24.91 3.43 -15.03
CA LYS A 185 25.74 4.59 -15.45
C LYS A 185 25.19 5.92 -14.96
N ILE A 186 23.87 6.04 -14.82
CA ILE A 186 23.22 7.23 -14.28
C ILE A 186 23.37 7.27 -12.77
N THR A 187 23.06 6.18 -12.08
CA THR A 187 23.10 6.12 -10.62
C THR A 187 24.51 6.18 -10.05
N ASP A 188 25.54 5.71 -10.77
CA ASP A 188 26.94 5.71 -10.32
C ASP A 188 27.57 7.12 -10.28
N LYS A 189 26.87 8.13 -10.82
CA LYS A 189 27.28 9.54 -10.74
C LYS A 189 27.06 10.16 -9.36
N VAL A 190 26.21 9.56 -8.53
CA VAL A 190 25.78 10.10 -7.25
C VAL A 190 25.92 9.05 -6.14
N GLU A 191 26.22 9.53 -4.94
CA GLU A 191 26.27 8.71 -3.73
C GLU A 191 24.88 8.48 -3.16
N CYS A 192 24.77 7.50 -2.27
CA CYS A 192 23.55 7.29 -1.49
C CYS A 192 23.32 8.45 -0.52
N GLU A 193 22.06 8.81 -0.29
CA GLU A 193 21.68 9.79 0.72
C GLU A 193 21.96 9.27 2.13
N ASP A 194 22.47 10.14 3.01
CA ASP A 194 22.92 9.79 4.36
C ASP A 194 21.84 9.08 5.20
N TYR A 195 20.57 9.47 5.05
CA TYR A 195 19.46 8.87 5.79
C TYR A 195 19.17 7.43 5.33
N SER A 196 19.41 7.13 4.05
CA SER A 196 19.07 5.84 3.45
C SER A 196 20.06 4.73 3.82
N VAL A 197 21.30 5.10 4.14
CA VAL A 197 22.36 4.16 4.53
C VAL A 197 22.37 3.86 6.03
N GLN A 198 21.52 4.52 6.82
CA GLN A 198 21.33 4.20 8.25
C GLN A 198 20.68 2.83 8.43
N LYS A 199 19.85 2.41 7.48
CA LYS A 199 19.38 1.03 7.36
C LYS A 199 20.42 0.25 6.57
N GLU A 200 20.88 -0.87 7.14
CA GLU A 200 21.83 -1.74 6.48
C GLU A 200 21.22 -2.28 5.17
N ASN A 201 22.04 -2.34 4.11
CA ASN A 201 21.65 -2.86 2.79
C ASN A 201 20.57 -2.05 2.05
N SER A 202 20.35 -0.78 2.39
CA SER A 202 19.53 0.14 1.59
C SER A 202 20.31 1.33 1.05
N CYS A 203 19.76 1.95 0.01
CA CYS A 203 20.27 3.18 -0.57
C CYS A 203 19.14 3.92 -1.28
N THR A 204 19.15 5.24 -1.18
CA THR A 204 18.36 6.15 -2.01
C THR A 204 19.32 7.10 -2.71
N LYS A 205 19.21 7.18 -4.03
CA LYS A 205 19.94 8.12 -4.87
C LYS A 205 18.98 9.14 -5.45
N ILE A 206 19.26 10.41 -5.22
CA ILE A 206 18.50 11.54 -5.77
C ILE A 206 19.27 12.11 -6.96
N LEU A 207 18.58 12.28 -8.09
CA LEU A 207 19.18 12.77 -9.33
C LEU A 207 18.10 13.43 -10.22
N LEU A 208 18.53 13.98 -11.37
CA LEU A 208 17.63 14.57 -12.36
C LEU A 208 18.19 14.37 -13.78
N GLU A 209 18.28 13.12 -14.21
CA GLU A 209 18.95 12.73 -15.46
C GLU A 209 17.94 12.30 -16.52
N LYS A 210 18.04 12.88 -17.72
CA LYS A 210 17.15 12.54 -18.82
C LYS A 210 17.45 11.14 -19.34
N VAL A 211 16.40 10.35 -19.56
CA VAL A 211 16.41 9.06 -20.24
C VAL A 211 15.45 9.12 -21.42
N GLU A 212 15.88 8.58 -22.56
CA GLU A 212 15.07 8.53 -23.78
C GLU A 212 13.99 7.44 -23.67
N GLU A 213 12.85 7.66 -24.33
CA GLU A 213 11.80 6.67 -24.47
C GLU A 213 12.34 5.29 -24.90
N GLY A 214 11.80 4.21 -24.31
CA GLY A 214 12.16 2.84 -24.66
C GLY A 214 13.54 2.39 -24.18
N THR A 215 14.26 3.24 -23.43
CA THR A 215 15.49 2.82 -22.75
C THR A 215 15.19 1.68 -21.78
N LEU A 216 15.98 0.60 -21.82
CA LEU A 216 15.92 -0.47 -20.83
C LEU A 216 16.35 0.10 -19.47
N LEU A 217 15.46 0.04 -18.48
CA LEU A 217 15.71 0.50 -17.12
C LEU A 217 16.14 -0.65 -16.20
N GLY A 218 15.68 -1.86 -16.48
CA GLY A 218 15.89 -3.00 -15.60
C GLY A 218 15.02 -4.20 -15.92
N GLU A 219 14.74 -4.98 -14.90
CA GLU A 219 13.89 -6.18 -14.98
C GLU A 219 12.88 -6.23 -13.84
N VAL A 220 11.69 -6.78 -14.12
CA VAL A 220 10.58 -6.96 -13.18
C VAL A 220 10.09 -8.42 -13.19
N GLY A 221 9.19 -8.76 -12.27
CA GLY A 221 8.64 -10.12 -12.13
C GLY A 221 9.39 -10.92 -11.07
N LEU A 222 10.12 -11.95 -11.50
CA LEU A 222 10.75 -12.96 -10.64
C LEU A 222 9.74 -13.62 -9.69
N LYS A 223 10.13 -13.86 -8.44
CA LYS A 223 9.30 -14.60 -7.51
C LYS A 223 8.00 -13.86 -7.23
N GLN A 224 8.05 -12.53 -7.20
CA GLN A 224 6.86 -11.74 -6.94
C GLN A 224 5.83 -11.82 -8.09
N GLY A 225 6.27 -12.07 -9.32
CA GLY A 225 5.39 -12.29 -10.48
C GLY A 225 4.60 -11.05 -10.96
N ASN A 226 4.77 -9.91 -10.29
CA ASN A 226 4.19 -8.62 -10.64
C ASN A 226 5.18 -7.47 -10.33
N PHE A 227 4.80 -6.27 -10.73
CA PHE A 227 5.42 -5.03 -10.30
C PHE A 227 4.38 -3.93 -10.19
N ASP A 228 4.72 -2.84 -9.49
CA ASP A 228 3.79 -1.73 -9.31
C ASP A 228 4.04 -0.64 -10.33
N PHE A 229 2.95 -0.05 -10.81
CA PHE A 229 2.99 1.20 -11.56
C PHE A 229 2.03 2.20 -10.92
N GLY A 230 2.59 3.31 -10.45
CA GLY A 230 1.85 4.43 -9.91
C GLY A 230 2.25 5.75 -10.55
N LEU A 231 1.39 6.75 -10.38
CA LEU A 231 1.58 8.09 -10.92
C LEU A 231 1.05 9.15 -9.96
N ILE A 232 1.83 10.21 -9.81
CA ILE A 232 1.57 11.40 -9.02
C ILE A 232 1.31 12.56 -10.01
N ASP A 233 0.17 13.23 -9.91
CA ASP A 233 -0.11 14.49 -10.61
C ASP A 233 -0.37 15.60 -9.60
N LEU A 234 0.63 16.47 -9.42
CA LEU A 234 0.63 17.53 -8.43
C LEU A 234 -0.37 18.67 -8.74
N ARG A 235 -1.04 18.61 -9.90
CA ARG A 235 -2.10 19.55 -10.30
C ARG A 235 -3.48 19.08 -9.84
N LYS A 236 -3.60 17.84 -9.35
CA LYS A 236 -4.85 17.17 -9.03
C LYS A 236 -4.78 16.55 -7.63
N GLU A 237 -4.97 17.35 -6.59
CA GLU A 237 -5.07 16.81 -5.22
C GLU A 237 -6.38 16.02 -5.05
N LEU A 238 -6.32 14.93 -4.30
CA LEU A 238 -7.47 14.11 -3.91
C LEU A 238 -8.09 14.68 -2.62
N ASP A 239 -9.42 14.72 -2.58
CA ASP A 239 -10.22 15.27 -1.48
C ASP A 239 -10.36 14.32 -0.27
N PHE A 240 -9.23 13.81 0.27
CA PHE A 240 -9.26 13.03 1.52
C PHE A 240 -9.96 13.83 2.63
N ALA A 241 -10.72 13.16 3.50
CA ALA A 241 -11.46 13.84 4.56
C ALA A 241 -10.54 14.54 5.57
N ASN A 242 -9.32 14.01 5.77
CA ASN A 242 -8.27 14.64 6.55
C ASN A 242 -6.91 14.54 5.83
N PRO A 243 -6.61 15.46 4.90
CA PRO A 243 -5.46 15.33 4.02
C PRO A 243 -4.11 15.35 4.76
N ILE A 244 -4.00 16.06 5.89
CA ILE A 244 -2.71 16.17 6.61
C ILE A 244 -2.23 14.84 7.19
N ARG A 245 -3.14 13.87 7.38
CA ARG A 245 -2.83 12.51 7.85
C ARG A 245 -2.18 11.66 6.77
N HIS A 246 -2.27 12.06 5.51
CA HIS A 246 -1.79 11.27 4.38
C HIS A 246 -0.45 11.80 3.85
N PRO A 247 0.49 10.90 3.47
CA PRO A 247 1.70 11.29 2.77
C PRO A 247 1.39 12.11 1.50
N THR A 248 2.28 13.05 1.17
CA THR A 248 2.11 13.91 0.00
C THR A 248 1.90 13.11 -1.27
N ARG A 249 2.65 12.02 -1.49
CA ARG A 249 2.43 11.13 -2.64
C ARG A 249 0.97 10.72 -2.75
N THR A 250 0.43 10.08 -1.70
CA THR A 250 -0.94 9.54 -1.65
C THR A 250 -2.00 10.57 -2.00
N ARG A 251 -1.82 11.84 -1.59
CA ARG A 251 -2.76 12.92 -1.89
C ARG A 251 -2.85 13.31 -3.36
N PHE A 252 -1.89 12.91 -4.20
CA PHE A 252 -1.82 13.30 -5.61
C PHE A 252 -1.79 12.10 -6.55
N ILE A 253 -2.26 10.94 -6.10
CA ILE A 253 -2.23 9.70 -6.89
C ILE A 253 -3.32 9.70 -7.96
N HIS A 254 -2.92 9.36 -9.18
CA HIS A 254 -3.82 9.20 -10.33
C HIS A 254 -3.48 7.94 -11.12
N CYS A 255 -4.44 7.52 -11.94
CA CYS A 255 -4.23 6.41 -12.84
C CYS A 255 -3.09 6.71 -13.83
N ALA A 256 -2.04 5.89 -13.82
CA ALA A 256 -0.92 6.05 -14.75
C ALA A 256 -1.35 5.90 -16.23
N TYR A 257 -2.38 5.08 -16.48
CA TYR A 257 -2.87 4.78 -17.82
C TYR A 257 -3.59 5.96 -18.49
N ASP A 258 -4.09 6.93 -17.71
CA ASP A 258 -4.69 8.16 -18.23
C ASP A 258 -3.69 9.08 -18.94
N TYR A 259 -2.39 8.81 -18.79
CA TYR A 259 -1.30 9.56 -19.43
C TYR A 259 -0.80 8.89 -20.71
N TYR A 260 -1.42 7.78 -21.14
CA TYR A 260 -1.18 7.17 -22.44
C TYR A 260 -2.14 7.72 -23.50
N ARG A 261 -1.75 7.63 -24.78
CA ARG A 261 -2.67 7.88 -25.90
C ARG A 261 -3.75 6.80 -25.96
N GLU A 262 -4.89 7.13 -26.57
CA GLU A 262 -6.13 6.33 -26.56
C GLU A 262 -5.92 4.85 -26.95
N ASP A 263 -5.05 4.55 -27.91
CA ASP A 263 -4.76 3.20 -28.38
C ASP A 263 -3.99 2.35 -27.37
N LEU A 264 -3.02 2.93 -26.66
CA LEU A 264 -2.27 2.26 -25.59
C LEU A 264 -3.07 2.24 -24.29
N GLN A 265 -3.76 3.32 -23.95
CA GLN A 265 -4.64 3.40 -22.79
C GLN A 265 -5.69 2.28 -22.84
N LYS A 266 -6.31 2.07 -24.01
CA LYS A 266 -7.27 0.98 -24.18
C LYS A 266 -6.64 -0.39 -23.92
N GLN A 267 -5.41 -0.63 -24.35
CA GLN A 267 -4.73 -1.92 -24.11
C GLN A 267 -4.52 -2.19 -22.62
N PHE A 268 -4.16 -1.18 -21.82
CA PHE A 268 -4.10 -1.34 -20.36
C PHE A 268 -5.47 -1.60 -19.75
N PHE A 269 -6.48 -0.84 -20.16
CA PHE A 269 -7.83 -1.01 -19.63
C PHE A 269 -8.47 -2.35 -20.01
N ASP A 270 -8.15 -2.90 -21.18
CA ASP A 270 -8.57 -4.25 -21.58
C ASP A 270 -7.99 -5.35 -20.66
N LEU A 271 -6.89 -5.07 -19.94
CA LEU A 271 -6.28 -5.96 -18.96
C LEU A 271 -6.83 -5.78 -17.53
N ILE A 272 -7.63 -4.74 -17.28
CA ILE A 272 -8.28 -4.51 -15.99
C ILE A 272 -9.71 -5.06 -16.02
N LYS A 273 -9.99 -6.03 -15.14
CA LYS A 273 -11.29 -6.70 -15.06
C LYS A 273 -12.27 -5.95 -14.16
N ARG A 274 -12.72 -4.78 -14.59
CA ARG A 274 -13.68 -3.93 -13.86
C ARG A 274 -14.69 -3.28 -14.82
N GLU A 275 -15.98 -3.24 -14.44
CA GLU A 275 -17.08 -2.84 -15.35
C GLU A 275 -17.95 -1.66 -14.86
N ASP A 276 -17.50 -0.85 -13.91
CA ASP A 276 -18.30 0.24 -13.29
C ASP A 276 -18.06 1.64 -13.87
N GLY A 277 -17.29 1.74 -14.96
CA GLY A 277 -16.89 3.02 -15.56
C GLY A 277 -15.74 3.73 -14.83
N GLN A 278 -15.23 3.18 -13.72
CA GLN A 278 -14.00 3.62 -13.06
C GLN A 278 -12.93 2.56 -13.27
N GLN A 279 -12.58 2.32 -14.54
CA GLN A 279 -11.84 1.12 -14.93
C GLN A 279 -10.48 1.00 -14.24
N CYS A 280 -9.80 2.11 -13.95
CA CYS A 280 -8.52 2.10 -13.24
C CYS A 280 -8.63 1.98 -11.70
N GLY A 281 -9.84 1.92 -11.14
CA GLY A 281 -10.08 1.91 -9.69
C GLY A 281 -9.95 3.28 -9.04
N ILE A 282 -10.06 3.31 -7.71
CA ILE A 282 -10.04 4.53 -6.88
C ILE A 282 -9.28 4.30 -5.58
N THR A 283 -8.30 5.16 -5.30
CA THR A 283 -7.53 5.13 -4.05
C THR A 283 -8.26 5.84 -2.91
N MET A 284 -8.79 7.04 -3.16
CA MET A 284 -9.54 7.81 -2.17
C MET A 284 -11.04 7.52 -2.32
N GLN A 285 -11.69 7.07 -1.23
CA GLN A 285 -13.12 6.74 -1.21
C GLN A 285 -13.87 7.48 -0.09
N ASP A 286 -13.22 8.45 0.54
CA ASP A 286 -13.72 9.16 1.69
C ASP A 286 -15.01 9.93 1.37
N VAL A 287 -15.97 9.87 2.28
CA VAL A 287 -17.14 10.75 2.27
C VAL A 287 -17.20 11.46 3.63
N PRO A 288 -16.78 12.74 3.72
CA PRO A 288 -16.73 13.49 4.97
C PRO A 288 -18.06 13.46 5.74
N GLY A 289 -17.99 13.32 7.07
CA GLY A 289 -19.17 13.24 7.95
C GLY A 289 -19.90 11.90 7.94
N THR A 290 -19.36 10.89 7.24
CA THR A 290 -19.96 9.54 7.18
C THR A 290 -18.96 8.48 7.62
N LEU A 291 -19.36 7.20 7.65
CA LEU A 291 -18.45 6.10 7.98
C LEU A 291 -17.47 5.78 6.84
N LYS A 292 -17.79 6.16 5.59
CA LYS A 292 -17.03 5.72 4.40
C LYS A 292 -15.68 6.40 4.25
N GLY A 293 -14.62 5.62 4.11
CA GLY A 293 -13.25 6.09 3.88
C GLY A 293 -12.22 5.51 4.87
N ASN A 294 -11.09 6.20 4.96
CA ASN A 294 -9.97 5.85 5.83
C ASN A 294 -10.14 6.41 7.25
N TRP A 295 -9.66 5.63 8.23
CA TRP A 295 -9.70 5.92 9.65
C TRP A 295 -8.41 5.49 10.32
N PHE A 296 -8.02 6.22 11.36
CA PHE A 296 -6.79 6.02 12.10
C PHE A 296 -7.10 5.78 13.57
N HIS A 297 -6.45 4.81 14.20
CA HIS A 297 -6.60 4.58 15.62
C HIS A 297 -6.17 5.82 16.42
N GLU A 298 -6.73 6.03 17.61
CA GLU A 298 -6.41 7.21 18.44
C GLU A 298 -4.93 7.32 18.86
N THR A 299 -4.16 6.24 18.73
CA THR A 299 -2.71 6.22 18.98
C THR A 299 -1.88 6.66 17.78
N ALA A 300 -2.49 6.84 16.61
CA ALA A 300 -1.80 7.28 15.41
C ALA A 300 -1.42 8.77 15.52
N GLU A 301 -0.28 9.12 14.93
CA GLU A 301 0.18 10.51 14.82
C GLU A 301 -0.88 11.42 14.16
N GLU A 302 -0.85 12.71 14.52
CA GLU A 302 -1.84 13.68 14.02
C GLU A 302 -1.60 14.11 12.56
N GLU A 303 -0.41 13.86 12.03
CA GLU A 303 0.00 14.23 10.68
C GLU A 303 0.87 13.10 10.10
N TYR A 304 0.82 12.93 8.77
CA TYR A 304 1.72 12.03 8.03
C TYR A 304 1.82 10.62 8.64
N VAL A 305 0.68 9.94 8.78
CA VAL A 305 0.68 8.60 9.38
C VAL A 305 1.14 7.58 8.33
N VAL A 306 2.22 6.85 8.62
CA VAL A 306 2.77 5.79 7.76
C VAL A 306 2.76 4.41 8.41
N ASP A 307 2.48 4.34 9.71
CA ASP A 307 2.36 3.09 10.44
C ASP A 307 1.03 2.41 10.08
N TRP A 308 1.11 1.30 9.34
CA TRP A 308 -0.08 0.65 8.80
C TRP A 308 -0.91 -0.07 9.85
N ASP A 309 -0.32 -0.42 10.99
CA ASP A 309 -0.96 -1.20 12.07
C ASP A 309 -2.06 -0.41 12.79
N VAL A 310 -2.07 0.92 12.65
CA VAL A 310 -3.12 1.82 13.16
C VAL A 310 -4.25 2.11 12.17
N TYR A 311 -4.24 1.50 10.98
CA TYR A 311 -5.22 1.79 9.93
C TYR A 311 -6.52 0.97 10.06
N LEU A 312 -7.60 1.57 9.55
CA LEU A 312 -8.92 0.97 9.35
C LEU A 312 -9.59 1.62 8.15
N ALA A 313 -10.18 0.85 7.24
CA ALA A 313 -10.93 1.41 6.11
C ALA A 313 -12.34 0.83 5.99
N PHE A 314 -13.28 1.70 5.63
CA PHE A 314 -14.66 1.35 5.26
C PHE A 314 -14.89 1.77 3.81
N VAL A 315 -14.64 0.86 2.89
CA VAL A 315 -14.48 1.18 1.46
C VAL A 315 -15.16 0.15 0.57
N ASN A 316 -15.32 0.48 -0.70
CA ASN A 316 -15.73 -0.47 -1.72
C ASN A 316 -14.53 -1.31 -2.15
N GLU A 317 -14.81 -2.54 -2.58
CA GLU A 317 -13.80 -3.45 -3.09
C GLU A 317 -13.27 -3.00 -4.47
N ASN A 318 -12.00 -3.29 -4.75
CA ASN A 318 -11.29 -2.82 -5.93
C ASN A 318 -11.70 -3.54 -7.23
N ASP A 319 -12.12 -4.79 -7.17
CA ASP A 319 -12.57 -5.54 -8.34
C ASP A 319 -14.10 -5.54 -8.40
N PHE A 320 -14.76 -5.50 -7.24
CA PHE A 320 -16.22 -5.56 -7.11
C PHE A 320 -16.78 -4.33 -6.41
N PRO A 321 -17.02 -3.22 -7.13
CA PRO A 321 -17.49 -1.97 -6.53
C PRO A 321 -18.92 -2.04 -5.94
N ASP A 322 -19.67 -3.11 -6.21
CA ASP A 322 -20.94 -3.42 -5.57
C ASP A 322 -20.78 -4.10 -4.19
N VAL A 323 -19.55 -4.45 -3.81
CA VAL A 323 -19.19 -5.04 -2.52
C VAL A 323 -18.52 -3.98 -1.63
N GLN A 324 -18.89 -3.95 -0.36
CA GLN A 324 -18.23 -3.14 0.67
C GLN A 324 -17.38 -3.99 1.61
N VAL A 325 -16.29 -3.42 2.09
CA VAL A 325 -15.27 -4.09 2.89
C VAL A 325 -14.96 -3.23 4.11
N VAL A 326 -15.01 -3.85 5.29
CA VAL A 326 -14.26 -3.36 6.45
C VAL A 326 -12.87 -3.96 6.37
N SER A 327 -11.86 -3.13 6.11
CA SER A 327 -10.46 -3.51 6.02
C SER A 327 -9.76 -3.18 7.33
N VAL A 328 -9.19 -4.19 7.99
CA VAL A 328 -8.67 -4.07 9.35
C VAL A 328 -7.18 -4.42 9.41
N ALA A 329 -6.38 -3.53 10.00
CA ALA A 329 -4.94 -3.75 10.19
C ALA A 329 -4.56 -4.63 11.38
N GLY A 330 -5.38 -4.66 12.46
CA GLY A 330 -5.17 -5.60 13.57
C GLY A 330 -5.50 -5.16 15.00
N ILE A 331 -5.98 -3.94 15.25
CA ILE A 331 -6.11 -3.43 16.65
C ILE A 331 -7.33 -3.99 17.39
N PHE A 332 -8.54 -3.84 16.85
CA PHE A 332 -9.78 -4.27 17.55
C PHE A 332 -10.16 -5.73 17.25
N THR A 333 -9.47 -6.36 16.29
CA THR A 333 -9.60 -7.76 15.87
C THR A 333 -8.42 -8.14 14.98
N ASP A 334 -8.24 -9.42 14.69
CA ASP A 334 -7.23 -9.89 13.74
C ASP A 334 -7.37 -9.19 12.38
N PHE A 335 -6.24 -8.95 11.72
CA PHE A 335 -6.24 -8.31 10.41
C PHE A 335 -7.06 -9.11 9.40
N GLY A 336 -7.76 -8.42 8.50
CA GLY A 336 -8.60 -9.10 7.53
C GLY A 336 -9.59 -8.19 6.81
N LYS A 337 -10.32 -8.82 5.88
CA LYS A 337 -11.33 -8.19 5.04
C LYS A 337 -12.71 -8.73 5.38
N TYR A 338 -13.60 -7.88 5.86
CA TYR A 338 -15.00 -8.25 6.14
C TYR A 338 -15.88 -7.75 4.99
N LYS A 339 -16.05 -8.60 3.97
CA LYS A 339 -16.79 -8.30 2.73
C LYS A 339 -18.29 -8.58 2.89
N PHE A 340 -19.15 -7.69 2.37
CA PHE A 340 -20.60 -7.87 2.34
C PHE A 340 -21.26 -7.06 1.21
N ILE A 341 -22.52 -7.38 0.90
CA ILE A 341 -23.36 -6.58 0.00
C ILE A 341 -24.12 -5.53 0.82
N PRO A 342 -23.95 -4.22 0.54
CA PRO A 342 -24.53 -3.16 1.37
C PRO A 342 -26.06 -3.09 1.24
N LYS A 343 -26.70 -2.56 2.28
CA LYS A 343 -28.15 -2.30 2.36
C LYS A 343 -28.45 -0.81 2.50
N ASP A 344 -29.49 -0.37 1.80
CA ASP A 344 -29.99 1.01 1.81
C ASP A 344 -30.94 1.33 2.98
N SER A 345 -31.11 0.42 3.95
CA SER A 345 -31.93 0.65 5.16
C SER A 345 -31.49 -0.21 6.34
N GLY A 346 -31.86 0.21 7.55
CA GLY A 346 -31.61 -0.52 8.78
C GLY A 346 -30.19 -0.38 9.32
N PHE A 347 -29.88 -1.22 10.32
CA PHE A 347 -28.65 -1.13 11.12
C PHE A 347 -27.72 -2.33 10.93
N VAL A 348 -27.88 -3.10 9.85
CA VAL A 348 -27.07 -4.29 9.56
C VAL A 348 -26.60 -4.24 8.11
N ASP A 349 -25.28 -4.24 7.92
CA ASP A 349 -24.64 -4.12 6.61
C ASP A 349 -25.07 -2.84 5.87
N ARG A 350 -25.25 -1.75 6.61
CA ARG A 350 -25.68 -0.45 6.08
C ARG A 350 -24.58 0.14 5.21
N GLU A 351 -24.94 0.65 4.03
CA GLU A 351 -24.00 1.34 3.14
C GLU A 351 -23.23 2.45 3.90
N PHE A 352 -21.90 2.42 3.83
CA PHE A 352 -21.04 3.26 4.69
C PHE A 352 -21.25 4.77 4.53
N SER A 353 -21.53 5.26 3.33
CA SER A 353 -21.80 6.69 3.11
C SER A 353 -23.16 7.16 3.65
N GLN A 354 -24.01 6.21 4.08
CA GLN A 354 -25.29 6.50 4.74
C GLN A 354 -25.25 6.39 6.26
N VAL A 355 -24.08 6.10 6.86
CA VAL A 355 -23.88 6.05 8.31
C VAL A 355 -23.24 7.36 8.76
N THR A 356 -23.88 8.04 9.71
CA THR A 356 -23.45 9.33 10.29
C THR A 356 -23.46 9.24 11.82
N ALA A 357 -23.04 10.32 12.51
CA ALA A 357 -23.14 10.44 13.97
C ALA A 357 -24.60 10.66 14.44
N ASP A 358 -25.45 9.67 14.24
CA ASP A 358 -26.89 9.69 14.52
C ASP A 358 -27.28 9.05 15.87
N GLY A 359 -26.28 8.62 16.64
CA GLY A 359 -26.45 7.95 17.93
C GLY A 359 -26.75 6.45 17.84
N ASN A 360 -26.85 5.85 16.65
CA ASN A 360 -27.12 4.43 16.48
C ASN A 360 -25.85 3.58 16.43
N ILE A 361 -25.98 2.30 16.81
CA ILE A 361 -24.94 1.28 16.64
C ILE A 361 -25.28 0.42 15.42
N TYR A 362 -24.40 0.47 14.43
CA TYR A 362 -24.44 -0.32 13.22
C TYR A 362 -23.68 -1.62 13.41
N CYS A 363 -24.10 -2.67 12.71
CA CYS A 363 -23.48 -3.98 12.76
C CYS A 363 -23.12 -4.45 11.36
N TYR A 364 -21.88 -4.91 11.19
CA TYR A 364 -21.35 -5.44 9.93
C TYR A 364 -20.91 -6.87 10.15
N GLN A 365 -21.21 -7.75 9.20
CA GLN A 365 -20.75 -9.14 9.25
C GLN A 365 -20.31 -9.58 7.86
N ALA A 366 -19.20 -10.31 7.80
CA ALA A 366 -18.74 -10.84 6.53
C ALA A 366 -19.71 -11.91 6.01
N ALA A 367 -19.88 -11.97 4.69
CA ALA A 367 -20.74 -12.94 4.03
C ALA A 367 -20.11 -13.42 2.72
N ASP A 368 -20.62 -14.55 2.21
CA ASP A 368 -20.31 -14.96 0.84
C ASP A 368 -20.98 -13.97 -0.12
N VAL A 369 -20.15 -13.23 -0.86
CA VAL A 369 -20.61 -12.25 -1.86
C VAL A 369 -20.71 -12.85 -3.27
N GLY A 370 -20.37 -14.14 -3.44
CA GLY A 370 -20.48 -14.86 -4.72
C GLY A 370 -19.52 -14.39 -5.81
N LYS A 371 -18.46 -13.67 -5.45
CA LYS A 371 -17.47 -13.10 -6.39
C LYS A 371 -16.12 -13.82 -6.34
N VAL A 372 -15.68 -14.19 -5.15
CA VAL A 372 -14.38 -14.83 -4.88
C VAL A 372 -14.54 -15.96 -3.86
N ASN A 373 -13.74 -17.01 -4.00
CA ASN A 373 -13.72 -18.12 -3.06
C ASN A 373 -12.66 -17.87 -1.97
N GLU A 374 -12.99 -16.99 -1.02
CA GLU A 374 -12.12 -16.63 0.10
C GLU A 374 -12.75 -17.11 1.43
N PRO A 375 -11.94 -17.45 2.45
CA PRO A 375 -12.47 -17.69 3.80
C PRO A 375 -13.25 -16.49 4.31
N ILE A 376 -14.43 -16.73 4.88
CA ILE A 376 -15.30 -15.68 5.43
C ILE A 376 -14.95 -15.49 6.90
N PRO A 377 -14.48 -14.30 7.34
CA PRO A 377 -14.23 -14.04 8.74
C PRO A 377 -15.48 -14.25 9.60
N THR A 378 -15.31 -14.84 10.78
CA THR A 378 -16.40 -15.08 11.73
C THR A 378 -16.62 -13.89 12.67
N GLY A 379 -17.83 -13.80 13.23
CA GLY A 379 -18.18 -12.75 14.18
C GLY A 379 -18.89 -11.57 13.51
N LYS A 380 -18.99 -10.47 14.25
CA LYS A 380 -19.62 -9.23 13.83
C LYS A 380 -18.78 -8.04 14.28
N ILE A 381 -18.85 -6.97 13.53
CA ILE A 381 -18.22 -5.69 13.86
C ILE A 381 -19.34 -4.71 14.23
N LEU A 382 -19.29 -4.20 15.45
CA LEU A 382 -20.17 -3.12 15.89
C LEU A 382 -19.46 -1.78 15.65
N VAL A 383 -20.16 -0.80 15.11
CA VAL A 383 -19.62 0.53 14.81
C VAL A 383 -20.63 1.60 15.21
N GLN A 384 -20.16 2.68 15.81
CA GLN A 384 -20.94 3.87 16.06
C GLN A 384 -20.07 5.10 15.80
N MET A 385 -20.51 5.97 14.89
CA MET A 385 -19.93 7.31 14.80
C MET A 385 -20.40 8.13 16.01
N THR A 386 -19.44 8.66 16.76
CA THR A 386 -19.69 9.54 17.92
C THR A 386 -19.63 11.01 17.55
N SER A 387 -18.96 11.34 16.43
CA SER A 387 -18.96 12.63 15.76
C SER A 387 -18.71 12.43 14.25
N ASP A 388 -18.66 13.51 13.48
CA ASP A 388 -18.32 13.47 12.05
C ASP A 388 -16.90 12.93 11.77
N THR A 389 -16.03 12.89 12.78
CA THR A 389 -14.61 12.54 12.67
C THR A 389 -14.14 11.50 13.68
N GLN A 390 -15.05 10.92 14.48
CA GLN A 390 -14.71 9.90 15.48
C GLN A 390 -15.72 8.75 15.48
N LEU A 391 -15.22 7.54 15.68
CA LEU A 391 -16.03 6.35 15.85
C LEU A 391 -15.57 5.47 17.02
N LYS A 392 -16.51 4.67 17.53
CA LYS A 392 -16.30 3.51 18.39
C LYS A 392 -16.48 2.25 17.57
N ILE A 393 -15.59 1.27 17.76
CA ILE A 393 -15.64 0.00 17.03
C ILE A 393 -15.24 -1.18 17.91
N GLU A 394 -15.90 -2.32 17.72
CA GLU A 394 -15.59 -3.55 18.44
C GLU A 394 -15.93 -4.78 17.59
N HIS A 395 -15.07 -5.80 17.65
CA HIS A 395 -15.39 -7.12 17.11
C HIS A 395 -15.93 -8.01 18.22
N GLN A 396 -17.01 -8.72 17.91
CA GLN A 396 -17.66 -9.64 18.84
C GLN A 396 -17.98 -10.96 18.15
N SER A 397 -18.03 -12.03 18.94
CA SER A 397 -18.55 -13.31 18.47
C SER A 397 -20.05 -13.24 18.11
N GLY A 398 -20.51 -14.20 17.30
CA GLY A 398 -21.92 -14.31 16.89
C GLY A 398 -22.24 -13.54 15.61
N SER A 399 -23.53 -13.22 15.42
CA SER A 399 -24.05 -12.55 14.21
C SER A 399 -24.77 -11.24 14.56
N CYS A 400 -25.03 -10.42 13.55
CA CYS A 400 -25.75 -9.15 13.69
C CYS A 400 -27.23 -9.26 14.11
N ASN A 401 -27.74 -10.48 14.32
CA ASN A 401 -29.06 -10.73 14.89
C ASN A 401 -29.09 -10.64 16.44
N GLY A 402 -27.92 -10.56 17.09
CA GLY A 402 -27.79 -10.49 18.55
C GLY A 402 -27.82 -9.08 19.13
N SER A 403 -27.45 -8.96 20.41
CA SER A 403 -27.27 -7.67 21.10
C SER A 403 -26.25 -6.78 20.38
N LYS A 404 -26.45 -5.46 20.45
CA LYS A 404 -25.57 -4.44 19.84
C LYS A 404 -25.06 -3.47 20.90
N ASN A 405 -24.50 -4.00 21.97
CA ASN A 405 -23.83 -3.21 23.00
C ASN A 405 -22.33 -3.35 22.86
N PHE A 406 -21.62 -2.25 23.04
CA PHE A 406 -20.17 -2.27 23.22
C PHE A 406 -19.83 -2.75 24.63
N ASP A 407 -18.80 -3.58 24.74
CA ASP A 407 -18.18 -3.99 26.00
C ASP A 407 -16.86 -3.24 26.21
N ASN A 408 -15.99 -3.22 25.19
CA ASN A 408 -14.70 -2.53 25.22
C ASN A 408 -14.30 -2.06 23.81
N PRO A 409 -14.90 -0.96 23.32
CA PRO A 409 -14.66 -0.50 21.96
C PRO A 409 -13.32 0.22 21.83
N ALA A 410 -12.65 0.01 20.69
CA ALA A 410 -11.54 0.84 20.25
C ALA A 410 -12.05 2.16 19.67
N ILE A 411 -11.20 3.19 19.68
CA ILE A 411 -11.50 4.52 19.14
C ILE A 411 -10.66 4.78 17.90
N TYR A 412 -11.32 5.24 16.85
CA TYR A 412 -10.68 5.71 15.62
C TYR A 412 -11.14 7.13 15.30
N ASN A 413 -10.24 7.91 14.73
CA ASN A 413 -10.45 9.27 14.29
C ASN A 413 -10.12 9.41 12.79
N ARG A 414 -10.65 10.45 12.16
CA ARG A 414 -10.21 10.90 10.83
C ARG A 414 -9.12 11.93 10.93
#